data_AF-A0A946I4D2-F1
#
_entry.id   AF-A0A946I4D2-F1
#
_cell.length_a   1.000
_cell.length_b   1.000
_cell.length_c   1.000
_cell.angle_alpha   90.00
_cell.angle_beta   90.00
_cell.angle_gamma   90.00
#
_symmetry.space_group_name_H-M   'P 1'
#
loop_
_entity.id
_entity.type
_entity.pdbx_description
1 polymer ?
#
loop_
_entity_poly.entity_id
_entity_poly.type
_entity_poly.pdbx_seq_one_letter_code
_entity_poly.pdbx_strand_id
1 'polypeptide(L)'
;MAPNTKSTGPNCWVVTPGHAGMENQALALAEAVGLPLTVKRVRPRAPWTWLPPGWWPWPRAALGGDSDPIEAPWPDLLISCGRRAVPYALLVKRESAGATTIVHIQNPQTRLSAFDLVAPPRHDHLAGANVVETEA
;
A
#
# COMPACT_ATOMS: atom_id res chain seq x y z
N MET A 1 16.56 16.94 -0.52
CA MET A 1 15.45 17.03 0.44
C MET A 1 14.26 17.54 -0.37
N ALA A 2 13.44 16.64 -0.92
CA ALA A 2 12.32 17.04 -1.77
C ALA A 2 11.21 17.65 -0.89
N PRO A 3 10.50 18.68 -1.36
CA PRO A 3 9.46 19.32 -0.56
C PRO A 3 8.38 18.29 -0.24
N ASN A 4 8.17 18.04 1.06
CA ASN A 4 7.18 17.11 1.60
C ASN A 4 5.79 17.73 1.45
N THR A 5 5.28 17.79 0.22
CA THR A 5 3.97 18.39 -0.07
C THR A 5 2.89 17.33 0.13
N LYS A 6 2.17 17.42 1.26
CA LYS A 6 0.85 16.80 1.38
C LYS A 6 -0.11 17.41 0.36
N SER A 7 -1.14 16.67 -0.03
CA SER A 7 -2.24 17.24 -0.79
C SER A 7 -2.94 18.37 -0.01
N THR A 8 -3.50 19.33 -0.73
CA THR A 8 -4.19 20.52 -0.18
C THR A 8 -5.52 20.20 0.55
N GLY A 9 -5.86 18.91 0.68
CA GLY A 9 -7.02 18.40 1.42
C GLY A 9 -6.89 16.89 1.67
N PRO A 10 -7.67 16.33 2.60
CA PRO A 10 -7.58 14.92 2.96
C PRO A 10 -7.91 14.05 1.75
N ASN A 11 -7.00 13.14 1.40
CA ASN A 11 -7.23 12.21 0.30
C ASN A 11 -6.74 10.79 0.63
N CYS A 12 -7.18 9.83 -0.18
CA CYS A 12 -6.86 8.44 -0.06
C CYS A 12 -6.27 7.90 -1.35
N TRP A 13 -5.18 7.13 -1.25
CA TRP A 13 -4.70 6.31 -2.35
C TRP A 13 -5.04 4.84 -2.15
N VAL A 14 -5.45 4.18 -3.24
CA VAL A 14 -5.49 2.72 -3.32
C VAL A 14 -4.32 2.24 -4.17
N VAL A 15 -3.40 1.48 -3.59
CA VAL A 15 -2.25 0.90 -4.31
C VAL A 15 -2.48 -0.59 -4.53
N THR A 16 -2.52 -1.01 -5.80
CA THR A 16 -2.90 -2.39 -6.18
C THR A 16 -2.13 -2.88 -7.40
N PRO A 17 -1.84 -4.19 -7.52
CA PRO A 17 -1.29 -4.77 -8.74
C PRO A 17 -2.32 -4.96 -9.88
N GLY A 18 -3.57 -4.52 -9.70
CA GLY A 18 -4.61 -4.58 -10.73
C GLY A 18 -5.33 -5.92 -10.86
N HIS A 19 -5.18 -6.82 -9.88
CA HIS A 19 -5.91 -8.10 -9.86
C HIS A 19 -7.31 -7.83 -9.31
N ALA A 20 -8.36 -8.13 -10.07
CA ALA A 20 -9.73 -7.68 -9.78
C ALA A 20 -10.19 -7.95 -8.34
N GLY A 21 -9.95 -9.15 -7.78
CA GLY A 21 -10.34 -9.45 -6.40
C GLY A 21 -9.62 -8.60 -5.35
N MET A 22 -8.31 -8.41 -5.49
CA MET A 22 -7.50 -7.59 -4.57
C MET A 22 -7.83 -6.10 -4.72
N GLU A 23 -8.02 -5.64 -5.95
CA GLU A 23 -8.40 -4.25 -6.23
C GLU A 23 -9.77 -3.93 -5.62
N ASN A 24 -10.77 -4.80 -5.79
CA ASN A 24 -12.10 -4.59 -5.23
C ASN A 24 -12.09 -4.52 -3.70
N GLN A 25 -11.27 -5.33 -3.01
CA GLN A 25 -11.13 -5.25 -1.55
C GLN A 25 -10.59 -3.88 -1.10
N ALA A 26 -9.54 -3.40 -1.76
CA ALA A 26 -8.94 -2.11 -1.45
C ALA A 26 -9.87 -0.94 -1.77
N LEU A 27 -10.58 -1.01 -2.91
CA LEU A 27 -11.56 -0.01 -3.32
C LEU A 27 -12.75 0.04 -2.35
N ALA A 28 -13.34 -1.10 -2.02
CA ALA A 28 -14.47 -1.15 -1.08
C ALA A 28 -14.12 -0.54 0.28
N LEU A 29 -12.92 -0.82 0.80
CA LEU A 29 -12.46 -0.19 2.05
C LEU A 29 -12.29 1.32 1.88
N ALA A 30 -11.69 1.77 0.78
CA ALA A 30 -11.47 3.20 0.53
C ALA A 30 -12.79 3.97 0.34
N GLU A 31 -13.76 3.37 -0.34
CA GLU A 31 -15.11 3.90 -0.51
C GLU A 31 -15.84 4.03 0.83
N ALA A 32 -15.74 3.01 1.70
CA ALA A 32 -16.30 3.06 3.05
C ALA A 32 -15.67 4.16 3.92
N VAL A 33 -14.40 4.49 3.71
CA VAL A 33 -13.73 5.61 4.38
C VAL A 33 -14.25 6.98 3.90
N GLY A 34 -14.73 7.07 2.64
CA GLY A 34 -15.39 8.27 2.12
C GLY A 34 -14.47 9.46 1.79
N LEU A 35 -13.15 9.25 1.72
CA LEU A 35 -12.19 10.27 1.29
C LEU A 35 -12.09 10.34 -0.25
N PRO A 36 -11.71 11.50 -0.83
CA PRO A 36 -11.33 11.60 -2.23
C PRO A 36 -10.29 10.56 -2.63
N LEU A 37 -10.67 9.65 -3.52
CA LEU A 37 -9.92 8.45 -3.85
C LEU A 37 -9.13 8.61 -5.16
N THR A 38 -7.85 8.22 -5.13
CA THR A 38 -7.04 7.98 -6.34
C THR A 38 -6.53 6.55 -6.35
N VAL A 39 -6.76 5.84 -7.46
CA VAL A 39 -6.24 4.47 -7.64
C VAL A 39 -4.87 4.55 -8.31
N LYS A 40 -3.90 3.82 -7.76
CA LYS A 40 -2.52 3.69 -8.22
C LYS A 40 -2.24 2.22 -8.54
N ARG A 41 -2.28 1.86 -9.81
CA ARG A 41 -2.00 0.52 -10.32
C ARG A 41 -0.51 0.35 -10.55
N VAL A 42 0.11 -0.55 -9.79
CA VAL A 42 1.56 -0.81 -9.83
C VAL A 42 1.86 -2.15 -10.47
N ARG A 43 2.67 -2.17 -11.52
CA ARG A 43 3.06 -3.39 -12.23
C ARG A 43 4.56 -3.60 -12.12
N PRO A 44 5.03 -4.12 -10.97
CA PRO A 44 6.46 -4.35 -10.78
C PRO A 44 6.99 -5.40 -11.75
N ARG A 45 8.24 -5.22 -12.21
CA ARG A 45 8.92 -6.13 -13.13
C ARG A 45 9.99 -6.97 -12.44
N ALA A 46 10.40 -8.05 -13.09
CA ALA A 46 11.60 -8.79 -12.69
C ALA A 46 12.85 -7.89 -12.79
N PRO A 47 13.89 -8.11 -11.97
CA PRO A 47 14.03 -9.18 -10.97
C PRO A 47 13.33 -8.89 -9.62
N TRP A 48 12.78 -7.69 -9.39
CA TRP A 48 12.19 -7.32 -8.09
C TRP A 48 11.05 -8.25 -7.67
N THR A 49 10.21 -8.70 -8.60
CA THR A 49 9.12 -9.64 -8.30
C THR A 49 9.58 -11.00 -7.76
N TRP A 50 10.85 -11.36 -7.94
CA TRP A 50 11.46 -12.58 -7.38
C TRP A 50 11.87 -12.41 -5.92
N LEU A 51 12.07 -11.18 -5.46
CA LEU A 51 12.45 -10.88 -4.09
C LEU A 51 11.22 -10.83 -3.16
N PRO A 52 11.39 -11.18 -1.86
CA PRO A 52 10.40 -10.89 -0.84
C PRO A 52 10.05 -9.40 -0.78
N PRO A 53 8.80 -9.00 -0.49
CA PRO A 53 8.36 -7.60 -0.59
C PRO A 53 9.11 -6.63 0.32
N GLY A 54 9.51 -7.09 1.51
CA GLY A 54 10.28 -6.27 2.45
C GLY A 54 11.72 -6.01 2.02
N TRP A 55 12.20 -6.63 0.93
CA TRP A 55 13.61 -6.66 0.53
C TRP A 55 13.87 -5.91 -0.78
N TRP A 56 12.94 -5.06 -1.23
CA TRP A 56 13.11 -4.30 -2.47
C TRP A 56 13.91 -3.02 -2.18
N PRO A 57 15.20 -2.94 -2.55
CA PRO A 57 16.05 -1.80 -2.17
C PRO A 57 15.58 -0.49 -2.83
N TRP A 58 15.05 -0.59 -4.05
CA TRP A 58 14.54 0.54 -4.82
C TRP A 58 13.18 0.23 -5.45
N PRO A 59 12.08 0.28 -4.66
CA PRO A 59 10.75 -0.06 -5.16
C PRO A 59 10.34 0.80 -6.37
N ARG A 60 10.71 2.08 -6.38
CA ARG A 60 10.41 2.99 -7.49
C ARG A 60 11.03 2.54 -8.82
N ALA A 61 12.23 1.92 -8.79
CA ALA A 61 12.87 1.36 -9.98
C ALA A 61 12.21 0.07 -10.48
N ALA A 62 11.40 -0.60 -9.64
CA ALA A 62 10.68 -1.81 -10.01
C ALA A 62 9.43 -1.52 -10.86
N LEU A 63 8.91 -0.28 -10.86
CA LEU A 63 7.72 0.11 -11.61
C LEU A 63 7.93 -0.16 -13.11
N GLY A 64 7.11 -1.03 -13.69
CA GLY A 64 7.03 -1.18 -15.13
C GLY A 64 6.40 0.05 -15.78
N GLY A 65 6.62 0.23 -17.09
CA GLY A 65 6.14 1.40 -17.84
C GLY A 65 4.62 1.63 -17.81
N ASP A 66 3.83 0.58 -17.58
CA ASP A 66 2.37 0.67 -17.47
C ASP A 66 1.90 0.88 -16.01
N SER A 67 2.81 1.26 -15.11
CA SER A 67 2.47 1.53 -13.71
C SER A 67 2.17 3.01 -13.51
N ASP A 68 1.23 3.31 -12.61
CA ASP A 68 1.04 4.67 -12.14
C ASP A 68 2.25 5.15 -11.33
N PRO A 69 2.61 6.44 -11.42
CA PRO A 69 3.72 7.00 -10.66
C PRO A 69 3.38 7.07 -9.17
N ILE A 70 4.38 6.74 -8.34
CA ILE A 70 4.37 6.84 -6.88
C ILE A 70 5.30 7.99 -6.47
N GLU A 71 4.75 9.19 -6.51
CA GLU A 71 5.42 10.47 -6.27
C GLU A 71 4.48 11.46 -5.60
N ALA A 72 5.05 12.48 -4.95
CA ALA A 72 4.27 13.52 -4.27
C ALA A 72 3.30 14.25 -5.23
N PRO A 73 2.17 14.80 -4.73
CA PRO A 73 1.82 14.98 -3.33
C PRO A 73 1.39 13.69 -2.63
N TRP A 74 1.90 13.46 -1.41
CA TRP A 74 1.60 12.24 -0.65
C TRP A 74 0.19 12.27 -0.06
N PRO A 75 -0.50 11.12 0.03
CA PRO A 75 -1.83 11.09 0.58
C PRO A 75 -1.83 11.07 2.10
N ASP A 76 -2.99 11.36 2.69
CA ASP A 76 -3.20 11.20 4.13
C ASP A 76 -3.42 9.74 4.51
N LEU A 77 -4.13 9.00 3.64
CA LEU A 77 -4.38 7.56 3.78
C LEU A 77 -3.90 6.81 2.53
N LEU A 78 -3.23 5.69 2.73
CA LEU A 78 -2.91 4.74 1.67
C LEU A 78 -3.42 3.36 2.06
N ILE A 79 -4.33 2.83 1.26
CA ILE A 79 -4.82 1.46 1.36
C ILE A 79 -4.11 0.63 0.29
N SER A 80 -3.46 -0.44 0.69
CA SER A 80 -2.77 -1.36 -0.22
C SER A 80 -3.33 -2.76 -0.07
N CYS A 81 -3.36 -3.52 -1.17
CA CYS A 81 -3.77 -4.92 -1.13
C CYS A 81 -2.80 -5.79 -1.93
N GLY A 82 -2.43 -6.92 -1.32
CA GLY A 82 -1.61 -7.94 -1.93
C GLY A 82 -0.11 -7.66 -1.90
N ARG A 83 0.66 -8.75 -2.02
CA ARG A 83 2.10 -8.81 -1.82
C ARG A 83 2.92 -7.80 -2.64
N ARG A 84 2.48 -7.49 -3.87
CA ARG A 84 3.19 -6.59 -4.81
C ARG A 84 2.97 -5.11 -4.52
N ALA A 85 1.97 -4.76 -3.73
CA ALA A 85 1.70 -3.37 -3.33
C ALA A 85 2.53 -2.95 -2.10
N VAL A 86 2.92 -3.91 -1.25
CA VAL A 86 3.69 -3.69 -0.01
C VAL A 86 4.90 -2.77 -0.18
N PRO A 87 5.82 -3.00 -1.14
CA PRO A 87 7.03 -2.18 -1.27
C PRO A 87 6.72 -0.70 -1.53
N TYR A 88 5.60 -0.42 -2.21
CA TYR A 88 5.17 0.93 -2.55
C TYR A 88 4.47 1.62 -1.37
N ALA A 89 3.69 0.90 -0.58
CA ALA A 89 3.14 1.43 0.67
C ALA A 89 4.26 1.85 1.64
N LEU A 90 5.29 1.00 1.79
CA LEU A 90 6.45 1.30 2.62
C LEU A 90 7.30 2.45 2.06
N LEU A 91 7.45 2.52 0.73
CA LEU A 91 8.09 3.64 0.06
C LEU A 91 7.36 4.96 0.40
N VAL A 92 6.04 5.01 0.23
CA VAL A 92 5.25 6.23 0.51
C VAL A 92 5.39 6.64 1.97
N LYS A 93 5.24 5.70 2.93
CA LYS A 93 5.40 6.01 4.36
C LYS A 93 6.78 6.61 4.69
N ARG A 94 7.84 6.07 4.08
CA ARG A 94 9.20 6.60 4.27
C ARG A 94 9.35 8.00 3.66
N GLU A 95 8.88 8.18 2.43
CA GLU A 95 9.08 9.41 1.66
C GLU A 95 8.15 10.56 2.13
N SER A 96 7.02 10.22 2.74
CA SER A 96 6.14 11.18 3.43
C SER A 96 6.58 11.47 4.86
N ALA A 97 7.71 10.92 5.31
CA ALA A 97 8.23 11.03 6.68
C ALA A 97 7.21 10.60 7.75
N GLY A 98 6.42 9.56 7.45
CA GLY A 98 5.38 9.03 8.34
C GLY A 98 4.07 9.83 8.32
N ALA A 99 3.93 10.84 7.47
CA ALA A 99 2.73 11.68 7.43
C ALA A 99 1.53 11.01 6.74
N THR A 100 1.77 9.93 5.99
CA THR A 100 0.74 9.06 5.39
C THR A 100 0.46 7.89 6.31
N THR A 101 -0.80 7.70 6.69
CA THR A 101 -1.27 6.49 7.35
C THR A 101 -1.36 5.37 6.33
N ILE A 102 -0.68 4.24 6.56
CA ILE A 102 -0.72 3.09 5.63
C ILE A 102 -1.50 1.92 6.24
N VAL A 103 -2.51 1.48 5.50
CA VAL A 103 -3.34 0.31 5.79
C VAL A 103 -3.07 -0.76 4.74
N HIS A 104 -2.88 -2.00 5.16
CA HIS A 104 -2.68 -3.12 4.24
C HIS A 104 -3.74 -4.20 4.44
N ILE A 105 -4.36 -4.64 3.33
CA ILE A 105 -5.28 -5.77 3.30
C ILE A 105 -4.50 -7.01 2.86
N GLN A 106 -4.79 -8.16 3.49
CA GLN A 106 -4.08 -9.44 3.38
C GLN A 106 -2.79 -9.51 4.21
N ASN A 107 -2.18 -10.70 4.25
CA ASN A 107 -0.89 -10.89 4.87
C ASN A 107 0.22 -10.23 4.03
N PRO A 108 0.95 -9.23 4.57
CA PRO A 108 1.97 -8.49 3.84
C PRO A 108 3.26 -9.28 3.63
N GLN A 109 3.42 -10.44 4.29
CA GLN A 109 4.62 -11.28 4.28
C GLN A 109 5.91 -10.50 4.64
N THR A 110 5.77 -9.52 5.53
CA THR A 110 6.85 -8.72 6.11
C THR A 110 6.45 -8.27 7.52
N ARG A 111 7.28 -7.46 8.17
CA ARG A 111 7.02 -6.95 9.54
C ARG A 111 5.70 -6.17 9.59
N LEU A 112 4.76 -6.65 10.41
CA LEU A 112 3.44 -6.01 10.59
C LEU A 112 3.57 -4.59 11.14
N SER A 113 4.55 -4.33 12.01
CA SER A 113 4.85 -3.02 12.57
C SER A 113 5.33 -1.97 11.55
N ALA A 114 5.60 -2.37 10.31
CA ALA A 114 5.90 -1.42 9.24
C ALA A 114 4.64 -0.64 8.80
N PHE A 115 3.44 -1.17 9.09
CA PHE A 115 2.15 -0.59 8.75
C PHE A 115 1.49 0.04 9.97
N ASP A 116 0.57 0.97 9.74
CA ASP A 116 -0.26 1.53 10.82
C ASP A 116 -1.45 0.60 11.13
N LEU A 117 -1.94 -0.12 10.12
CA LEU A 117 -2.93 -1.20 10.27
C LEU A 117 -2.70 -2.31 9.24
N VAL A 118 -2.91 -3.55 9.65
CA VAL A 118 -2.97 -4.72 8.76
C VAL A 118 -4.30 -5.44 8.96
N ALA A 119 -5.00 -5.73 7.87
CA ALA A 119 -6.27 -6.44 7.84
C ALA A 119 -6.12 -7.78 7.09
N PRO A 120 -5.53 -8.81 7.72
CA PRO A 120 -5.34 -10.11 7.09
C PRO A 120 -6.59 -11.00 7.25
N PRO A 121 -6.82 -11.95 6.33
CA PRO A 121 -7.77 -13.03 6.54
C PRO A 121 -7.48 -13.79 7.83
N ARG A 122 -8.53 -14.14 8.57
CA ARG A 122 -8.43 -14.86 9.84
C ARG A 122 -7.62 -16.17 9.77
N HIS A 123 -7.66 -16.87 8.64
CA HIS A 123 -6.93 -18.12 8.43
C HIS A 123 -5.40 -17.94 8.27
N ASP A 124 -4.89 -16.71 8.18
CA ASP A 124 -3.46 -16.43 8.17
C ASP A 124 -2.85 -16.41 9.59
N HIS A 125 -3.68 -16.45 10.64
CA HIS A 125 -3.27 -16.54 12.05
C HIS A 125 -2.23 -15.47 12.48
N LEU A 126 -2.36 -14.25 11.95
CA LEU A 126 -1.50 -13.14 12.31
C LEU A 126 -2.04 -12.42 13.55
N ALA A 127 -1.15 -12.11 14.49
CA ALA A 127 -1.48 -11.34 15.67
C ALA A 127 -0.50 -10.17 15.85
N GLY A 128 -1.02 -9.03 16.31
CA GLY A 128 -0.24 -7.83 16.59
C GLY A 128 -1.13 -6.68 17.04
N ALA A 129 -0.54 -5.67 17.67
CA ALA A 129 -1.28 -4.51 18.17
C ALA A 129 -2.00 -3.70 17.07
N ASN A 130 -1.55 -3.85 15.82
CA ASN A 130 -2.09 -3.17 14.64
C ASN A 130 -2.79 -4.13 13.66
N VAL A 131 -3.25 -5.29 14.14
CA VAL A 131 -3.90 -6.32 13.31
C VAL A 131 -5.39 -6.37 13.58
N VAL A 132 -6.19 -6.34 12.52
CA VAL A 132 -7.64 -6.55 12.57
C VAL A 132 -8.01 -7.67 11.61
N GLU A 133 -8.35 -8.84 12.12
CA GLU A 133 -8.69 -9.99 11.28
C GLU A 133 -9.96 -9.73 10.47
N THR A 134 -9.97 -10.16 9.20
CA THR A 134 -11.16 -10.11 8.34
C THR A 134 -11.74 -11.52 8.17
N GLU A 135 -13.07 -11.61 8.27
CA GLU A 135 -13.83 -12.79 7.83
C GLU A 135 -13.85 -12.82 6.29
N ALA A 136 -13.63 -13.98 5.69
CA ALA A 136 -13.51 -14.16 4.24
C ALA A 136 -14.88 -14.17 3.53
#